data_AF-A0AAU0ZY55-F1
#
_entry.id   AF-A0AAU0ZY55-F1
#
_cell.length_a   1.000
_cell.length_b   1.000
_cell.length_c   1.000
_cell.angle_alpha   90.00
_cell.angle_beta   90.00
_cell.angle_gamma   90.00
#
_symmetry.space_group_name_H-M   'P 1'
#
loop_
_entity.id
_entity.type
_entity.pdbx_description
1 polymer ?
#
loop_
_entity_poly.entity_id
_entity_poly.type
_entity_poly.pdbx_seq_one_letter_code
_entity_poly.pdbx_strand_id
1 'polypeptide(L)'
;MGRGRAKAKQTKVARQLKYNSGGTDLSRLANELGASTSDPVSNQPPNGEPFDDDDEEDDPYARYADTYDEDEGEDGESGPSSQRRGA
;
A
#
# COMPACT_ATOMS: atom_id res chain seq x y z
N MET A 1 -30.68 0.93 35.60
CA MET A 1 -29.20 0.91 35.68
C MET A 1 -28.47 0.06 34.61
N GLY A 2 -29.09 -0.34 33.47
CA GLY A 2 -28.45 -1.28 32.51
C GLY A 2 -27.86 -0.69 31.21
N ARG A 3 -28.04 0.60 30.94
CA ARG A 3 -27.72 1.19 29.61
C ARG A 3 -26.22 1.23 29.28
N GLY A 4 -25.35 1.40 30.27
CA GLY A 4 -23.89 1.49 30.07
C GLY A 4 -23.29 0.20 29.52
N ARG A 5 -23.72 -0.97 30.03
CA ARG A 5 -23.25 -2.28 29.56
C ARG A 5 -23.72 -2.58 28.14
N ALA A 6 -24.98 -2.26 27.83
CA ALA A 6 -25.53 -2.42 26.49
C ALA A 6 -24.77 -1.52 25.48
N LYS A 7 -24.55 -0.24 25.82
CA LYS A 7 -23.79 0.69 24.98
C LYS A 7 -22.36 0.20 24.72
N ALA A 8 -21.67 -0.27 25.76
CA ALA A 8 -20.31 -0.81 25.61
C ALA A 8 -20.26 -2.03 24.67
N LYS A 9 -21.21 -2.97 24.80
CA LYS A 9 -21.33 -4.11 23.89
C LYS A 9 -21.57 -3.68 22.45
N GLN A 10 -22.48 -2.72 22.23
CA GLN A 10 -22.79 -2.20 20.90
C GLN A 10 -21.57 -1.51 20.26
N THR A 11 -20.84 -0.69 21.01
CA THR A 11 -19.62 -0.04 20.51
C THR A 11 -18.54 -1.07 20.15
N LYS A 12 -18.39 -2.14 20.94
CA LYS A 12 -17.45 -3.23 20.63
C LYS A 12 -17.82 -3.93 19.31
N VAL A 13 -19.10 -4.29 19.14
CA VAL A 13 -19.61 -4.93 17.92
C VAL A 13 -19.45 -4.01 16.70
N ALA A 14 -19.79 -2.73 16.84
CA ALA A 14 -19.66 -1.76 15.76
C ALA A 14 -18.18 -1.55 15.35
N ARG A 15 -17.27 -1.48 16.32
CA ARG A 15 -15.83 -1.39 16.02
C ARG A 15 -15.34 -2.66 15.33
N GLN A 16 -15.77 -3.83 15.78
CA GLN A 16 -15.44 -5.07 15.11
C GLN A 16 -15.97 -5.07 13.67
N LEU A 17 -17.20 -4.66 13.40
CA LEU A 17 -17.70 -4.57 12.02
C LEU A 17 -16.96 -3.54 11.16
N LYS A 18 -16.61 -2.38 11.72
CA LYS A 18 -15.93 -1.30 10.99
C LYS A 18 -14.48 -1.64 10.64
N TYR A 19 -13.77 -2.32 11.54
CA TYR A 19 -12.33 -2.55 11.43
C TYR A 19 -11.96 -4.03 11.29
N ASN A 20 -12.92 -4.94 11.29
CA ASN A 20 -12.70 -6.29 10.80
C ASN A 20 -12.63 -6.17 9.29
N SER A 21 -11.41 -6.13 8.75
CA SER A 21 -11.17 -6.13 7.31
C SER A 21 -11.68 -7.40 6.61
N GLY A 22 -12.27 -8.34 7.37
CA GLY A 22 -12.65 -9.66 6.87
C GLY A 22 -11.40 -10.45 6.57
N GLY A 23 -11.34 -11.70 7.02
CA GLY A 23 -10.39 -12.64 6.44
C GLY A 23 -10.85 -12.93 5.03
N THR A 24 -10.48 -12.09 4.06
CA THR A 24 -10.66 -12.43 2.65
C THR A 24 -9.75 -13.61 2.36
N ASP A 25 -10.34 -14.69 1.85
CA ASP A 25 -9.57 -15.83 1.37
C ASP A 25 -8.86 -15.38 0.08
N LEU A 26 -7.63 -14.90 0.25
CA LEU A 26 -6.79 -14.40 -0.84
C LEU A 26 -6.52 -15.50 -1.87
N SER A 27 -6.47 -16.77 -1.44
CA SER A 27 -6.31 -17.91 -2.33
C SER A 27 -7.54 -18.09 -3.22
N ARG A 28 -8.75 -17.97 -2.66
CA ARG A 28 -9.99 -18.02 -3.46
C ARG A 28 -10.09 -16.85 -4.44
N LEU A 29 -9.74 -15.64 -3.99
CA LEU A 29 -9.74 -14.45 -4.84
C LEU A 29 -8.72 -14.57 -5.99
N ALA A 30 -7.51 -15.06 -5.70
CA ALA A 30 -6.49 -15.27 -6.73
C ALA A 30 -6.95 -16.27 -7.78
N ASN A 31 -7.63 -17.35 -7.38
CA ASN A 31 -8.21 -18.32 -8.32
C ASN A 31 -9.32 -17.70 -9.19
N GLU A 32 -10.20 -16.86 -8.62
CA GLU A 32 -11.24 -16.15 -9.40
C GLU A 32 -10.66 -15.12 -10.38
N LEU A 33 -9.56 -14.45 -10.00
CA LEU A 33 -8.85 -13.48 -10.85
C LEU A 33 -7.89 -14.14 -11.85
N GLY A 34 -7.72 -15.47 -11.81
CA GLY A 34 -6.76 -16.17 -12.65
C GLY A 34 -5.29 -15.92 -12.30
N ALA A 35 -5.01 -15.38 -11.10
CA ALA A 35 -3.67 -15.09 -10.58
C ALA A 35 -3.02 -16.30 -9.89
N SER A 36 -3.62 -17.49 -9.97
CA SER A 36 -3.10 -18.73 -9.39
C SER A 36 -1.81 -19.16 -10.10
N THR A 37 -0.68 -18.71 -9.55
CA THR A 37 0.69 -19.00 -10.00
C THR A 37 0.98 -20.51 -9.94
N SER A 38 0.77 -21.19 -11.07
CA SER A 38 1.31 -22.54 -11.29
C SER A 38 2.62 -22.52 -12.07
N ASP A 39 3.07 -21.35 -12.52
CA ASP A 39 4.26 -21.19 -13.37
C ASP A 39 5.15 -20.05 -12.85
N PRO A 40 6.40 -20.33 -12.45
CA PRO A 40 7.33 -19.30 -11.95
C PRO A 40 7.92 -18.40 -13.06
N VAL A 41 7.25 -18.25 -14.21
CA VAL A 41 7.83 -17.63 -15.43
C VAL A 41 6.96 -16.52 -16.03
N SER A 42 5.90 -16.07 -15.37
CA SER A 42 5.19 -14.90 -15.90
C SER A 42 4.50 -14.11 -14.81
N ASN A 43 5.14 -13.02 -14.41
CA ASN A 43 4.49 -11.91 -13.69
C ASN A 43 3.65 -11.04 -14.66
N GLN A 44 3.45 -11.49 -15.90
CA GLN A 44 2.66 -10.81 -16.92
C GLN A 44 1.17 -11.13 -16.70
N PRO A 45 0.28 -10.12 -16.67
CA PRO A 45 -1.15 -10.40 -16.79
C PRO A 45 -1.40 -11.14 -18.12
N PRO A 46 -2.39 -12.05 -18.20
CA PRO A 46 -2.69 -12.78 -19.43
C PRO A 46 -3.10 -11.87 -20.61
N ASN A 47 -3.42 -10.60 -20.33
CA ASN A 47 -3.69 -9.53 -21.29
C ASN A 47 -2.73 -8.33 -21.15
N GLY A 48 -1.60 -8.48 -20.43
CA GLY A 48 -0.58 -7.46 -20.37
C GLY A 48 0.27 -7.51 -21.62
N GLU A 49 0.15 -6.50 -22.47
CA GLU A 49 1.21 -6.22 -23.44
C GLU A 49 2.54 -6.12 -22.67
N PRO A 50 3.63 -6.71 -23.18
CA PRO A 50 4.94 -6.48 -22.59
C PRO A 50 5.18 -4.96 -22.60
N PHE A 51 5.50 -4.40 -21.44
CA PHE A 51 6.01 -3.04 -21.36
C PHE A 51 7.32 -3.06 -22.14
N ASP A 52 7.34 -2.44 -23.32
CA ASP A 52 8.59 -2.12 -23.99
C ASP A 52 9.21 -0.95 -23.19
N ASP A 53 10.49 -1.03 -22.84
CA ASP A 53 11.20 0.02 -22.09
C ASP A 53 11.09 1.40 -22.79
N ASP A 54 10.79 1.42 -24.10
CA ASP A 54 10.55 2.65 -24.89
C ASP A 54 9.20 3.33 -24.57
N ASP A 55 8.21 2.63 -24.00
CA ASP A 55 6.88 3.18 -23.66
C ASP A 55 6.86 3.85 -22.26
N GLU A 56 7.91 3.64 -21.46
CA GLU A 56 8.01 4.18 -20.10
C GLU A 56 8.16 5.71 -20.10
N GLU A 57 8.83 6.28 -21.10
CA GLU A 57 9.00 7.73 -21.25
C GLU A 57 7.67 8.45 -21.62
N ASP A 58 6.73 7.75 -22.25
CA ASP A 58 5.42 8.27 -22.66
C ASP A 58 4.30 7.91 -21.66
N ASP A 59 4.57 7.12 -20.62
CA ASP A 59 3.60 6.82 -19.56
C ASP A 59 3.37 8.07 -18.69
N PRO A 60 2.14 8.63 -18.62
CA PRO A 60 1.82 9.75 -17.74
C PRO A 60 2.10 9.47 -16.25
N TYR A 61 2.22 8.20 -15.84
CA TYR A 61 2.57 7.80 -14.48
C TYR A 61 4.08 7.71 -14.22
N ALA A 62 4.94 7.58 -15.22
CA ALA A 62 6.40 7.48 -15.04
C ALA A 62 6.98 8.69 -14.29
N ARG A 63 6.49 9.89 -14.59
CA ARG A 63 6.84 11.14 -13.88
C ARG A 63 6.64 11.04 -12.36
N TYR A 64 5.62 10.32 -11.91
CA TYR A 64 5.38 10.16 -10.48
C TYR A 64 6.40 9.19 -9.86
N ALA A 65 6.78 8.12 -10.55
CA ALA A 65 7.83 7.22 -10.08
C ALA A 65 9.15 7.98 -9.86
N ASP A 66 9.56 8.80 -10.85
CA ASP A 66 10.76 9.63 -10.75
C ASP A 66 10.76 10.54 -9.52
N THR A 67 9.63 11.20 -9.23
CA THR A 67 9.53 12.10 -8.07
C THR A 67 9.65 11.41 -6.71
N TYR A 68 9.32 10.12 -6.61
CA TYR A 68 9.48 9.37 -5.36
C TYR A 68 10.87 8.71 -5.27
N ASP A 69 11.43 8.25 -6.39
CA ASP A 69 12.79 7.71 -6.44
C ASP A 69 13.84 8.81 -6.16
N GLU A 70 13.61 10.06 -6.58
CA GLU A 70 14.47 11.21 -6.22
C GLU A 70 14.43 11.56 -4.72
N ASP A 71 13.32 11.32 -4.02
CA ASP A 71 13.18 11.63 -2.57
C ASP A 71 13.79 10.53 -1.66
N GLU A 72 13.98 9.30 -2.15
CA GLU A 72 14.63 8.20 -1.39
C GLU A 72 16.15 8.09 -1.63
N GLY A 73 16.73 8.89 -2.53
CA GLY A 73 18.15 8.81 -2.91
C GLY A 73 19.15 9.65 -2.10
N GLU A 74 18.69 10.62 -1.30
CA GLU A 74 19.58 11.57 -0.61
C GLU A 74 19.13 11.91 0.83
N ASP A 75 19.11 10.93 1.74
CA ASP A 75 18.92 11.20 3.17
C ASP A 75 20.06 10.67 4.08
N GLY A 76 21.28 10.68 3.55
CA GLY A 76 22.50 10.65 4.34
C GLY A 76 23.08 12.06 4.52
N GLU A 77 22.90 12.66 5.70
CA GLU A 77 23.65 13.83 6.21
C GLU A 77 23.12 15.25 5.91
N SER A 78 22.21 15.74 6.76
CA SER A 78 22.37 17.08 7.35
C SER A 78 21.45 17.29 8.55
N GLY A 79 21.93 16.89 9.73
CA GLY A 79 21.25 17.24 10.99
C GLY A 79 21.23 18.75 11.22
N PRO A 80 20.17 19.32 11.83
CA PRO A 80 20.03 20.76 12.01
C PRO A 80 21.11 21.28 12.96
N SER A 81 21.95 22.18 12.45
CA SER A 81 22.92 22.93 13.23
C SER A 81 22.25 23.60 14.42
N SER A 82 22.66 23.20 15.63
CA SER A 82 22.22 23.84 16.86
C SER A 82 23.07 25.10 17.08
N GLN A 83 22.62 26.24 16.53
CA GLN A 83 23.15 27.55 16.90
C GLN A 83 22.84 27.80 18.38
N ARG A 84 23.81 27.45 19.22
CA ARG A 84 23.96 27.92 20.60
C ARG A 84 24.14 29.43 20.54
N ARG A 85 23.05 30.19 20.67
CA ARG A 85 23.12 31.64 20.85
C ARG A 85 23.32 31.91 22.34
N GLY A 86 24.57 32.12 22.72
CA GLY A 86 24.93 32.69 24.01
C GLY A 86 24.78 34.21 23.97
N ALA A 87 24.23 34.77 25.05
CA ALA A 87 24.63 35.98 25.77
C ALA A 87 23.52 36.29 26.79
#